data_AF-A0A538EBL6-F1
#
_entry.id   AF-A0A538EBL6-F1
#
_cell.length_a   1.000
_cell.length_b   1.000
_cell.length_c   1.000
_cell.angle_alpha   90.00
_cell.angle_beta   90.00
_cell.angle_gamma   90.00
#
_symmetry.space_group_name_H-M   'P 1'
#
loop_
_entity.id
_entity.type
_entity.pdbx_description
1 polymer ?
#
loop_
_entity_poly.entity_id
_entity_poly.type
_entity_poly.pdbx_seq_one_letter_code
_entity_poly.pdbx_strand_id
1 'polypeptide(L)'
;MPASPLPPALVELVLSGARDIARVPTALDAELTLSTLLGGGYAALEPDRGPAFEALATDLGTAASATDSAPARVVAAILAGTRTDAAPWGDALGTVRPTGGWAYGDRYGDQTGYVATFAYHDEPLGGPEHAVVFLVDHTVGLVTDLVVIAPAAALLDQLGVDDDEMTWHAPLAPASVRAAASAYLRATDLAEELPPADSLSANRYLAGARLALLPDDAEPAAEAPRPDELIGAFLESPEARLSGLNRAAGAKLEAVGYGLGLCVEFAQARGGDPLRWSPRAVEAFLLEWVHGRAVLDPHDAATLPDVLSAWVSWAGRRVGLPEPAVAETLDKVDALRPEFIRLCTTGERQSPAVKATAQLVAEGVDLADPVAVEEWLAAYNARN
;
A
#
# COMPACT_ATOMS: atom_id res chain seq x y z
N MET A 1 -9.67 7.50 -22.87
CA MET A 1 -8.96 8.60 -23.55
C MET A 1 -7.98 8.00 -24.55
N PRO A 2 -7.71 8.60 -25.71
CA PRO A 2 -6.64 8.11 -26.57
C PRO A 2 -5.32 8.18 -25.78
N ALA A 3 -4.52 7.12 -25.86
CA ALA A 3 -3.21 7.05 -25.21
C ALA A 3 -2.40 8.30 -25.58
N SER A 4 -1.79 8.94 -24.58
CA SER A 4 -0.85 10.02 -24.82
C SER A 4 0.26 9.46 -25.73
N PRO A 5 0.62 10.14 -26.83
CA PRO A 5 1.64 9.62 -27.74
C PRO A 5 2.93 9.33 -26.98
N LEU A 6 3.60 8.23 -27.33
CA LEU A 6 4.92 7.87 -26.79
C LEU A 6 5.82 9.11 -26.71
N PRO A 7 6.39 9.44 -25.53
CA PRO A 7 7.35 10.53 -25.43
C PRO A 7 8.52 10.25 -26.38
N PRO A 8 8.78 11.07 -27.42
CA PRO A 8 9.83 10.78 -28.39
C PRO A 8 11.21 10.64 -27.73
N ALA A 9 11.46 11.42 -26.68
CA ALA A 9 12.67 11.35 -25.88
C ALA A 9 12.88 9.98 -25.19
N LEU A 10 11.80 9.29 -24.77
CA LEU A 10 11.91 7.97 -24.15
C LEU A 10 12.26 6.90 -25.19
N VAL A 11 11.64 6.96 -26.37
CA VAL A 11 11.95 6.04 -27.48
C VAL A 11 13.40 6.20 -27.91
N GLU A 12 13.86 7.45 -28.09
CA GLU A 12 15.25 7.74 -28.42
C GLU A 12 16.21 7.25 -27.32
N LEU A 13 15.87 7.50 -26.04
CA LEU A 13 16.65 7.02 -24.91
C LEU A 13 16.79 5.50 -24.92
N VAL A 14 15.69 4.75 -25.01
CA VAL A 14 15.72 3.29 -25.01
C VAL A 14 16.47 2.74 -26.23
N LEU A 15 16.20 3.26 -27.43
CA LEU A 15 16.88 2.80 -28.64
C LEU A 15 18.37 3.15 -28.64
N SER A 16 18.76 4.26 -28.00
CA SER A 16 20.18 4.61 -27.81
C SER A 16 20.89 3.66 -26.85
N GLY A 17 20.21 3.25 -25.77
CA GLY A 17 20.70 2.29 -24.77
C GLY A 17 20.65 0.83 -25.22
N ALA A 18 19.92 0.50 -26.29
CA ALA A 18 19.71 -0.86 -26.76
C ALA A 18 20.99 -1.64 -27.07
N ARG A 19 22.07 -0.95 -27.47
CA ARG A 19 23.38 -1.58 -27.69
C ARG A 19 24.01 -2.07 -26.40
N ASP A 20 23.82 -1.34 -25.32
CA ASP A 20 24.38 -1.69 -24.02
C ASP A 20 23.57 -2.85 -23.41
N ILE A 21 22.24 -2.83 -23.58
CA ILE A 21 21.36 -3.95 -23.24
C ILE A 21 21.83 -5.24 -23.93
N ALA A 22 22.16 -5.20 -25.22
CA ALA A 22 22.61 -6.40 -25.95
C ALA A 22 23.96 -6.97 -25.45
N ARG A 23 24.75 -6.19 -24.70
CA ARG A 23 26.11 -6.54 -24.24
C ARG A 23 26.17 -7.02 -22.80
N VAL A 24 25.11 -6.87 -22.03
CA VAL A 24 25.04 -7.40 -20.67
C VAL A 24 25.13 -8.94 -20.69
N PRO A 25 25.61 -9.56 -19.60
CA PRO A 25 25.97 -10.97 -19.64
C PRO A 25 24.76 -11.90 -19.63
N THR A 26 23.63 -11.49 -19.04
CA THR A 26 22.47 -12.37 -18.85
C THR A 26 21.16 -11.73 -19.30
N ALA A 27 20.13 -12.56 -19.53
CA ALA A 27 18.78 -12.08 -19.85
C ALA A 27 18.18 -11.23 -18.71
N LEU A 28 18.43 -11.62 -17.45
CA LEU A 28 18.01 -10.85 -16.27
C LEU A 28 18.60 -9.45 -16.26
N ASP A 29 19.91 -9.32 -16.52
CA ASP A 29 20.57 -8.00 -16.58
C ASP A 29 19.99 -7.13 -17.70
N ALA A 30 19.62 -7.74 -18.83
CA ALA A 30 19.00 -7.06 -19.96
C ALA A 30 17.59 -6.55 -19.62
N GLU A 31 16.78 -7.40 -18.99
CA GLU A 31 15.44 -7.06 -18.52
C GLU A 31 15.47 -5.96 -17.44
N LEU A 32 16.40 -6.03 -16.49
CA LEU A 32 16.62 -4.99 -15.47
C LEU A 32 17.05 -3.66 -16.08
N THR A 33 18.00 -3.69 -17.02
CA THR A 33 18.48 -2.49 -17.70
C THR A 33 17.35 -1.82 -18.47
N LEU A 34 16.55 -2.60 -19.21
CA LEU A 34 15.39 -2.07 -19.93
C LEU A 34 14.33 -1.51 -18.96
N SER A 35 14.01 -2.24 -17.89
CA SER A 35 13.07 -1.79 -16.86
C SER A 35 13.48 -0.43 -16.29
N THR A 36 14.76 -0.27 -15.97
CA THR A 36 15.33 0.99 -15.44
C THR A 36 15.12 2.15 -16.42
N LEU A 37 15.38 1.93 -17.71
CA LEU A 37 15.16 2.96 -18.74
C LEU A 37 13.67 3.33 -18.89
N LEU A 38 12.77 2.37 -18.71
CA LEU A 38 11.32 2.61 -18.74
C LEU A 38 10.80 3.32 -17.49
N GLY A 39 11.53 3.29 -16.37
CA GLY A 39 11.11 3.87 -15.10
C GLY A 39 10.83 5.36 -15.17
N GLY A 40 11.63 6.12 -15.92
CA GLY A 40 11.35 7.55 -16.15
C GLY A 40 10.05 7.78 -16.94
N GLY A 41 9.72 6.87 -17.86
CA GLY A 41 8.45 6.88 -18.57
C GLY A 41 7.27 6.62 -17.64
N TYR A 42 7.38 5.62 -16.77
CA TYR A 42 6.35 5.32 -15.76
C TYR A 42 6.12 6.49 -14.79
N ALA A 43 7.19 7.09 -14.26
CA ALA A 43 7.10 8.19 -13.29
C ALA A 43 6.45 9.47 -13.87
N ALA A 44 6.58 9.68 -15.18
CA ALA A 44 6.00 10.84 -15.88
C ALA A 44 4.54 10.65 -16.29
N LEU A 45 3.95 9.46 -16.10
CA LEU A 45 2.53 9.23 -16.36
C LEU A 45 1.70 9.85 -15.23
N GLU A 46 0.51 10.32 -15.58
CA GLU A 46 -0.50 10.82 -14.64
C GLU A 46 -1.45 9.67 -14.22
N PRO A 47 -2.27 9.84 -13.15
CA PRO A 47 -2.98 8.74 -12.51
C PRO A 47 -3.72 7.80 -13.47
N ASP A 48 -3.79 6.53 -13.04
CA ASP A 48 -4.08 5.36 -13.89
C ASP A 48 -2.88 4.98 -14.79
N ARG A 49 -1.68 4.99 -14.17
CA ARG A 49 -0.38 4.75 -14.81
C ARG A 49 -0.25 3.33 -15.38
N GLY A 50 -0.86 2.33 -14.75
CA GLY A 50 -0.71 0.92 -15.13
C GLY A 50 -1.07 0.65 -16.59
N PRO A 51 -2.34 0.86 -17.01
CA PRO A 51 -2.75 0.69 -18.41
C PRO A 51 -1.97 1.57 -19.39
N ALA A 52 -1.65 2.81 -19.00
CA ALA A 52 -0.88 3.73 -19.83
C ALA A 52 0.57 3.24 -20.03
N PHE A 53 1.17 2.64 -19.00
CA PHE A 53 2.52 2.09 -19.04
C PHE A 53 2.59 0.81 -19.88
N GLU A 54 1.57 -0.06 -19.79
CA GLU A 54 1.43 -1.23 -20.65
C GLU A 54 1.29 -0.85 -22.14
N ALA A 55 0.48 0.18 -22.43
CA ALA A 55 0.35 0.73 -23.78
C ALA A 55 1.68 1.29 -24.28
N LEU A 56 2.39 2.07 -23.44
CA LEU A 56 3.71 2.61 -23.75
C LEU A 56 4.73 1.50 -24.05
N ALA A 57 4.78 0.44 -23.26
CA ALA A 57 5.65 -0.70 -23.50
C ALA A 57 5.31 -1.41 -24.83
N THR A 58 4.02 -1.54 -25.15
CA THR A 58 3.53 -2.14 -26.40
C THR A 58 3.93 -1.30 -27.63
N ASP A 59 3.70 0.02 -27.57
CA ASP A 59 4.04 0.92 -28.66
C ASP A 59 5.56 0.98 -28.88
N LEU A 60 6.36 0.96 -27.80
CA LEU A 60 7.81 0.90 -27.88
C LEU A 60 8.28 -0.41 -28.52
N GLY A 61 7.69 -1.54 -28.16
CA GLY A 61 7.98 -2.84 -28.78
C GLY A 61 7.67 -2.84 -30.28
N THR A 62 6.58 -2.18 -30.67
CA THR A 62 6.21 -1.99 -32.08
C THR A 62 7.21 -1.11 -32.82
N ALA A 63 7.61 0.03 -32.24
CA ALA A 63 8.60 0.94 -32.83
C ALA A 63 9.99 0.28 -32.95
N ALA A 64 10.40 -0.47 -31.93
CA ALA A 64 11.65 -1.23 -31.94
C ALA A 64 11.62 -2.33 -33.02
N SER A 65 10.50 -3.03 -33.18
CA SER A 65 10.32 -4.06 -34.22
C SER A 65 10.35 -3.48 -35.65
N ALA A 66 9.88 -2.25 -35.83
CA ALA A 66 9.93 -1.54 -37.11
C ALA A 66 11.34 -1.01 -37.45
N THR A 67 12.24 -0.95 -36.47
CA THR A 67 13.60 -0.45 -36.64
C THR A 67 14.54 -1.58 -37.05
N ASP A 68 15.08 -1.52 -38.27
CA ASP A 68 15.97 -2.56 -38.81
C ASP A 68 17.39 -2.49 -38.22
N SER A 69 17.53 -2.90 -36.96
CA SER A 69 18.83 -3.01 -36.30
C SER A 69 18.83 -4.13 -35.24
N ALA A 70 19.97 -4.81 -35.06
CA ALA A 70 20.10 -5.85 -34.05
C ALA A 70 19.77 -5.35 -32.61
N PRO A 71 20.25 -4.17 -32.17
CA PRO A 71 19.87 -3.62 -30.86
C PRO A 71 18.36 -3.38 -30.70
N ALA A 72 17.68 -2.87 -31.72
CA ALA A 72 16.23 -2.67 -31.64
C ALA A 72 15.45 -4.00 -31.55
N ARG A 73 15.92 -5.04 -32.25
CA ARG A 73 15.37 -6.40 -32.08
C ARG A 73 15.52 -6.94 -30.67
N VAL A 74 16.59 -6.58 -29.96
CA VAL A 74 16.77 -6.95 -28.54
C VAL A 74 15.67 -6.31 -27.68
N VAL A 75 15.43 -5.01 -27.84
CA VAL A 75 14.37 -4.29 -27.11
C VAL A 75 12.99 -4.89 -27.41
N ALA A 76 12.67 -5.11 -28.68
CA ALA A 76 11.41 -5.74 -29.08
C ALA A 76 11.25 -7.15 -28.48
N ALA A 77 12.31 -7.96 -28.49
CA ALA A 77 12.30 -9.31 -27.95
C ALA A 77 12.05 -9.33 -26.43
N ILE A 78 12.71 -8.45 -25.67
CA ILE A 78 12.48 -8.31 -24.23
C ILE A 78 11.02 -7.91 -23.98
N LEU A 79 10.52 -6.87 -24.66
CA LEU A 79 9.17 -6.35 -24.44
C LEU A 79 8.07 -7.37 -24.76
N ALA A 80 8.32 -8.23 -25.75
CA ALA A 80 7.41 -9.29 -26.15
C ALA A 80 7.61 -10.60 -25.37
N GLY A 81 8.67 -10.72 -24.57
CA GLY A 81 9.06 -11.98 -23.92
C GLY A 81 9.39 -13.10 -24.91
N THR A 82 9.97 -12.76 -26.07
CA THR A 82 10.27 -13.71 -27.16
C THR A 82 11.78 -13.89 -27.34
N ARG A 83 12.17 -15.05 -27.88
CA ARG A 83 13.58 -15.35 -28.17
C ARG A 83 14.14 -14.47 -29.28
N THR A 84 15.44 -14.24 -29.24
CA THR A 84 16.17 -13.47 -30.26
C THR A 84 17.58 -14.02 -30.48
N ASP A 85 18.08 -13.91 -31.71
CA ASP A 85 19.46 -14.21 -32.07
C ASP A 85 20.40 -12.99 -31.95
N ALA A 86 19.83 -11.83 -31.60
CA ALA A 86 20.54 -10.56 -31.56
C ALA A 86 21.43 -10.38 -30.31
N ALA A 87 21.36 -11.31 -29.34
CA ALA A 87 22.19 -11.32 -28.13
C ALA A 87 22.49 -12.77 -27.68
N PRO A 88 23.63 -13.03 -27.01
CA PRO A 88 24.01 -14.37 -26.56
C PRO A 88 23.01 -15.03 -25.59
N TRP A 89 22.36 -14.23 -24.75
CA TRP A 89 21.35 -14.65 -23.78
C TRP A 89 19.93 -14.73 -24.38
N GLY A 90 19.76 -14.41 -25.67
CA GLY A 90 18.44 -14.23 -26.28
C GLY A 90 17.56 -15.48 -26.30
N ASP A 91 18.14 -16.69 -26.24
CA ASP A 91 17.39 -17.95 -26.11
C ASP A 91 16.77 -18.15 -24.71
N ALA A 92 17.30 -17.47 -23.69
CA ALA A 92 16.79 -17.53 -22.32
C ALA A 92 15.55 -16.63 -22.11
N LEU A 93 15.30 -15.65 -22.98
CA LEU A 93 14.09 -14.81 -22.91
C LEU A 93 12.82 -15.65 -22.97
N GLY A 94 11.84 -15.28 -22.15
CA GLY A 94 10.55 -15.97 -22.07
C GLY A 94 10.59 -17.36 -21.41
N THR A 95 11.75 -17.80 -20.90
CA THR A 95 11.91 -19.11 -20.24
C THR A 95 11.85 -19.03 -18.71
N VAL A 96 11.76 -17.82 -18.16
CA VAL A 96 11.68 -17.58 -16.72
C VAL A 96 10.38 -18.15 -16.15
N ARG A 97 10.48 -18.84 -15.01
CA ARG A 97 9.35 -19.45 -14.32
C ARG A 97 9.38 -19.10 -12.83
N PRO A 98 8.22 -18.98 -12.17
CA PRO A 98 8.17 -18.82 -10.73
C PRO A 98 8.69 -20.09 -10.03
N THR A 99 9.38 -19.89 -8.90
CA THR A 99 9.98 -20.97 -8.10
C THR A 99 9.48 -20.99 -6.66
N GLY A 100 8.97 -19.87 -6.14
CA GLY A 100 8.43 -19.79 -4.78
C GLY A 100 7.78 -18.45 -4.46
N GLY A 101 7.17 -18.38 -3.27
CA GLY A 101 6.55 -17.18 -2.73
C GLY A 101 6.70 -17.10 -1.22
N TRP A 102 6.87 -15.88 -0.71
CA TRP A 102 7.00 -15.58 0.72
C TRP A 102 6.34 -14.24 1.04
N ALA A 103 6.05 -14.04 2.31
CA ALA A 103 5.78 -12.71 2.85
C ALA A 103 6.58 -12.52 4.13
N TYR A 104 6.98 -11.28 4.39
CA TYR A 104 7.58 -10.87 5.65
C TYR A 104 7.09 -9.49 6.04
N GLY A 105 7.19 -9.13 7.31
CA GLY A 105 6.76 -7.83 7.78
C GLY A 105 7.02 -7.63 9.26
N ASP A 106 6.60 -6.48 9.76
CA ASP A 106 6.56 -6.23 11.19
C ASP A 106 5.28 -6.80 11.82
N ARG A 107 5.31 -7.05 13.13
CA ARG A 107 4.18 -7.59 13.89
C ARG A 107 3.05 -6.59 14.06
N TYR A 108 3.32 -5.27 14.00
CA TYR A 108 2.24 -4.29 13.95
C TYR A 108 1.43 -4.41 12.66
N GLY A 109 2.02 -4.97 11.60
CA GLY A 109 1.44 -5.11 10.27
C GLY A 109 1.52 -3.83 9.44
N ASP A 110 2.33 -2.85 9.84
CA ASP A 110 2.43 -1.56 9.14
C ASP A 110 3.01 -1.76 7.74
N GLN A 111 3.97 -2.69 7.60
CA GLN A 111 4.62 -3.03 6.35
C GLN A 111 4.58 -4.52 6.07
N THR A 112 4.49 -4.87 4.79
CA THR A 112 4.64 -6.25 4.33
C THR A 112 5.42 -6.27 3.02
N GLY A 113 6.51 -7.03 3.00
CA GLY A 113 7.21 -7.41 1.77
C GLY A 113 6.62 -8.69 1.21
N TYR A 114 5.93 -8.61 0.07
CA TYR A 114 5.53 -9.79 -0.68
C TYR A 114 6.64 -10.18 -1.66
N VAL A 115 7.07 -11.43 -1.61
CA VAL A 115 8.23 -11.92 -2.36
C VAL A 115 7.79 -13.02 -3.31
N ALA A 116 8.19 -12.93 -4.58
CA ALA A 116 8.14 -14.04 -5.52
C ALA A 116 9.53 -14.29 -6.09
N THR A 117 9.95 -15.55 -6.15
CA THR A 117 11.23 -15.94 -6.77
C THR A 117 11.03 -16.55 -8.14
N PHE A 118 12.03 -16.39 -8.99
CA PHE A 118 12.00 -16.81 -10.38
C PHE A 118 13.36 -17.34 -10.82
N ALA A 119 13.35 -18.38 -11.65
CA ALA A 119 14.54 -18.91 -12.26
C ALA A 119 14.35 -19.05 -13.78
N TYR A 120 15.41 -18.80 -14.53
CA TYR A 120 15.48 -19.17 -15.94
C TYR A 120 15.78 -20.65 -16.08
N HIS A 121 15.47 -21.21 -17.26
CA HIS A 121 15.81 -22.59 -17.55
C HIS A 121 17.33 -22.82 -17.68
N ASP A 122 18.04 -21.85 -18.27
CA ASP A 122 19.50 -21.86 -18.45
C ASP A 122 20.08 -20.74 -17.56
N GLU A 123 20.64 -21.09 -16.41
CA GLU A 123 21.16 -20.11 -15.44
C GLU A 123 22.36 -19.29 -15.99
N PRO A 124 23.37 -19.89 -16.66
CA PRO A 124 24.45 -19.11 -17.28
C PRO A 124 24.00 -18.02 -18.26
N LEU A 125 22.95 -18.28 -19.06
CA LEU A 125 22.44 -17.31 -20.03
C LEU A 125 21.31 -16.43 -19.48
N GLY A 126 20.44 -17.00 -18.64
CA GLY A 126 19.29 -16.32 -18.07
C GLY A 126 19.64 -15.44 -16.88
N GLY A 127 20.64 -15.83 -16.11
CA GLY A 127 21.01 -15.22 -14.84
C GLY A 127 20.65 -16.10 -13.65
N PRO A 128 21.20 -15.78 -12.46
CA PRO A 128 20.89 -16.48 -11.21
C PRO A 128 19.39 -16.39 -10.88
N GLU A 129 18.89 -17.33 -10.08
CA GLU A 129 17.56 -17.21 -9.49
C GLU A 129 17.43 -15.85 -8.78
N HIS A 130 16.32 -15.15 -8.99
CA HIS A 130 16.10 -13.81 -8.46
C HIS A 130 14.76 -13.68 -7.75
N ALA A 131 14.70 -12.81 -6.75
CA ALA A 131 13.51 -12.44 -6.02
C ALA A 131 13.00 -11.08 -6.50
N VAL A 132 11.69 -10.94 -6.64
CA VAL A 132 11.00 -9.65 -6.77
C VAL A 132 10.24 -9.40 -5.48
N VAL A 133 10.51 -8.26 -4.85
CA VAL A 133 9.92 -7.83 -3.59
C VAL A 133 8.99 -6.65 -3.85
N PHE A 134 7.73 -6.79 -3.45
CA PHE A 134 6.73 -5.73 -3.41
C PHE A 134 6.61 -5.26 -1.96
N LEU A 135 7.28 -4.16 -1.63
CA LEU A 135 7.20 -3.59 -0.28
C LEU A 135 5.94 -2.74 -0.19
N VAL A 136 4.99 -3.17 0.64
CA VAL A 136 3.72 -2.49 0.88
C VAL A 136 3.78 -1.80 2.23
N ASP A 137 3.40 -0.53 2.26
CA ASP A 137 3.06 0.18 3.50
C ASP A 137 1.53 0.28 3.58
N HIS A 138 0.95 -0.45 4.54
CA HIS A 138 -0.49 -0.54 4.72
C HIS A 138 -1.11 0.72 5.30
N THR A 139 -0.30 1.62 5.88
CA THR A 139 -0.77 2.91 6.40
C THR A 139 -1.14 3.83 5.24
N VAL A 140 -0.40 3.81 4.14
CA VAL A 140 -0.73 4.57 2.93
C VAL A 140 -1.48 3.72 1.90
N GLY A 141 -1.45 2.39 2.05
CA GLY A 141 -2.15 1.46 1.17
C GLY A 141 -1.51 1.33 -0.21
N LEU A 142 -0.19 1.52 -0.30
CA LEU A 142 0.57 1.55 -1.56
C LEU A 142 1.76 0.59 -1.49
N VAL A 143 2.18 0.08 -2.66
CA VAL A 143 3.55 -0.39 -2.84
C VAL A 143 4.47 0.83 -2.76
N THR A 144 5.35 0.88 -1.76
CA THR A 144 6.30 1.96 -1.52
C THR A 144 7.66 1.72 -2.15
N ASP A 145 8.00 0.45 -2.42
CA ASP A 145 9.23 0.08 -3.10
C ASP A 145 9.07 -1.22 -3.90
N LEU A 146 9.82 -1.34 -4.99
CA LEU A 146 9.97 -2.54 -5.80
C LEU A 146 11.44 -2.88 -5.90
N VAL A 147 11.84 -4.02 -5.36
CA VAL A 147 13.24 -4.44 -5.31
C VAL A 147 13.41 -5.76 -6.02
N VAL A 148 14.48 -5.88 -6.82
CA VAL A 148 14.89 -7.13 -7.43
C VAL A 148 16.23 -7.55 -6.83
N ILE A 149 16.28 -8.75 -6.27
CA ILE A 149 17.46 -9.27 -5.57
C ILE A 149 17.92 -10.55 -6.25
N ALA A 150 19.19 -10.59 -6.63
CA ALA A 150 19.81 -11.74 -7.29
C ALA A 150 21.23 -11.96 -6.70
N PRO A 151 21.58 -13.16 -6.23
CA PRO A 151 20.74 -14.36 -6.15
C PRO A 151 19.63 -14.25 -5.10
N ALA A 152 18.49 -14.90 -5.33
CA ALA A 152 17.34 -14.92 -4.43
C ALA A 152 17.71 -15.44 -3.02
N ALA A 153 18.65 -16.39 -2.95
CA ALA A 153 19.15 -16.92 -1.69
C ALA A 153 19.66 -15.83 -0.74
N ALA A 154 20.23 -14.73 -1.25
CA ALA A 154 20.71 -13.63 -0.41
C ALA A 154 19.58 -13.00 0.43
N LEU A 155 18.38 -12.89 -0.12
CA LEU A 155 17.20 -12.42 0.62
C LEU A 155 16.66 -13.53 1.54
N LEU A 156 16.49 -14.74 1.02
CA LEU A 156 15.87 -15.83 1.77
C LEU A 156 16.69 -16.25 2.99
N ASP A 157 18.02 -16.22 2.88
CA ASP A 157 18.93 -16.47 3.99
C ASP A 157 18.81 -15.38 5.06
N GLN A 158 18.61 -14.11 4.67
CA GLN A 158 18.37 -13.01 5.62
C GLN A 158 17.03 -13.18 6.35
N LEU A 159 15.95 -13.52 5.61
CA LEU A 159 14.63 -13.76 6.22
C LEU A 159 14.69 -14.87 7.28
N GLY A 160 15.51 -15.91 7.08
CA GLY A 160 15.68 -17.00 8.04
C GLY A 160 16.56 -16.70 9.26
N VAL A 161 17.29 -15.57 9.27
CA VAL A 161 18.22 -15.18 10.35
C VAL A 161 17.61 -14.11 11.27
N ASP A 162 16.80 -13.19 10.72
CA ASP A 162 16.16 -12.10 11.45
C ASP A 162 14.88 -12.54 12.17
N ASP A 163 15.02 -13.48 13.11
CA ASP A 163 13.97 -13.84 14.09
C ASP A 163 13.96 -12.80 15.23
N ASP A 164 13.57 -11.57 14.91
CA ASP A 164 13.22 -10.55 15.90
C ASP A 164 11.76 -10.77 16.34
N GLU A 165 11.47 -10.52 17.62
CA GLU A 165 10.12 -10.69 18.18
C GLU A 165 9.09 -9.81 17.47
N MET A 166 9.56 -8.69 16.89
CA MET A 166 8.75 -7.73 16.14
C MET A 166 8.70 -7.94 14.63
N THR A 167 9.36 -8.97 14.09
CA THR A 167 9.26 -9.35 12.68
C THR A 167 8.56 -10.70 12.53
N TRP A 168 8.10 -10.98 11.33
CA TRP A 168 7.65 -12.29 10.93
C TRP A 168 8.01 -12.53 9.46
N HIS A 169 8.18 -13.79 9.10
CA HIS A 169 8.26 -14.22 7.73
C HIS A 169 7.57 -15.59 7.59
N ALA A 170 6.98 -15.84 6.43
CA ALA A 170 6.32 -17.10 6.14
C ALA A 170 6.36 -17.41 4.64
N PRO A 171 6.45 -18.70 4.25
CA PRO A 171 6.12 -19.11 2.90
C PRO A 171 4.68 -18.69 2.55
N LEU A 172 4.48 -18.25 1.31
CA LEU A 172 3.17 -17.84 0.78
C LEU A 172 2.98 -18.45 -0.60
N ALA A 173 1.77 -18.92 -0.90
CA ALA A 173 1.48 -19.47 -2.22
C ALA A 173 1.72 -18.39 -3.30
N PRO A 174 2.38 -18.72 -4.42
CA PRO A 174 2.61 -17.76 -5.52
C PRO A 174 1.34 -17.04 -6.00
N ALA A 175 0.20 -17.72 -6.00
CA ALA A 175 -1.08 -17.12 -6.33
C ALA A 175 -1.52 -16.05 -5.31
N SER A 176 -1.34 -16.31 -4.02
CA SER A 176 -1.61 -15.35 -2.96
C SER A 176 -0.67 -14.14 -3.01
N VAL A 177 0.60 -14.35 -3.37
CA VAL A 177 1.53 -13.23 -3.65
C VAL A 177 1.00 -12.36 -4.79
N ARG A 178 0.56 -12.97 -5.90
CA ARG A 178 -0.04 -12.24 -7.02
C ARG A 178 -1.26 -11.43 -6.59
N ALA A 179 -2.22 -12.07 -5.93
CA ALA A 179 -3.45 -11.42 -5.49
C ALA A 179 -3.17 -10.21 -4.58
N ALA A 180 -2.31 -10.39 -3.57
CA ALA A 180 -1.97 -9.32 -2.63
C ALA A 180 -1.21 -8.18 -3.33
N ALA A 181 -0.10 -8.49 -4.01
CA ALA A 181 0.75 -7.47 -4.63
C ALA A 181 0.03 -6.72 -5.75
N SER A 182 -0.84 -7.38 -6.54
CA SER A 182 -1.58 -6.72 -7.64
C SER A 182 -2.53 -5.65 -7.13
N ALA A 183 -3.21 -5.88 -6.00
CA ALA A 183 -4.13 -4.91 -5.42
C ALA A 183 -3.42 -3.61 -5.00
N TYR A 184 -2.29 -3.73 -4.28
CA TYR A 184 -1.51 -2.57 -3.86
C TYR A 184 -0.79 -1.90 -5.03
N LEU A 185 -0.29 -2.66 -6.00
CA LEU A 185 0.34 -2.10 -7.18
C LEU A 185 -0.65 -1.28 -8.02
N ARG A 186 -1.91 -1.74 -8.11
CA ARG A 186 -2.98 -0.97 -8.76
C ARG A 186 -3.30 0.31 -7.99
N ALA A 187 -3.34 0.26 -6.66
CA ALA A 187 -3.51 1.45 -5.84
C ALA A 187 -2.36 2.46 -6.08
N THR A 188 -1.12 1.98 -6.15
CA THR A 188 0.06 2.79 -6.52
C THR A 188 -0.06 3.41 -7.92
N ASP A 189 -0.52 2.64 -8.91
CA ASP A 189 -0.71 3.14 -10.28
C ASP A 189 -1.79 4.24 -10.36
N LEU A 190 -2.76 4.24 -9.43
CA LEU A 190 -3.85 5.21 -9.32
C LEU A 190 -3.53 6.39 -8.39
N ALA A 191 -2.45 6.32 -7.61
CA ALA A 191 -2.06 7.38 -6.68
C ALA A 191 -1.74 8.67 -7.45
N GLU A 192 -2.05 9.83 -6.88
CA GLU A 192 -1.70 11.12 -7.50
C GLU A 192 -0.17 11.27 -7.58
N GLU A 193 0.48 11.07 -6.44
CA GLU A 193 1.94 11.07 -6.30
C GLU A 193 2.46 9.66 -6.04
N LEU A 194 3.59 9.32 -6.68
CA LEU A 194 4.29 8.07 -6.42
C LEU A 194 5.11 8.17 -5.13
N PRO A 195 5.27 7.06 -4.39
CA PRO A 195 6.26 6.99 -3.32
C PRO A 195 7.66 7.35 -3.84
N PRO A 196 8.50 8.02 -3.03
CA PRO A 196 9.76 8.62 -3.49
C PRO A 196 10.89 7.63 -3.78
N ALA A 197 10.63 6.32 -3.77
CA ALA A 197 11.64 5.30 -4.03
C ALA A 197 11.95 5.21 -5.52
N ASP A 198 13.17 5.57 -5.92
CA ASP A 198 13.63 5.48 -7.32
C ASP A 198 13.48 4.05 -7.88
N SER A 199 13.72 3.04 -7.03
CA SER A 199 13.59 1.62 -7.34
C SER A 199 12.16 1.20 -7.68
N LEU A 200 11.14 1.87 -7.12
CA LEU A 200 9.74 1.62 -7.49
C LEU A 200 9.53 1.83 -8.98
N SER A 201 9.93 3.01 -9.49
CA SER A 201 9.76 3.32 -10.91
C SER A 201 10.70 2.49 -11.78
N ALA A 202 11.97 2.36 -11.38
CA ALA A 202 12.97 1.62 -12.15
C ALA A 202 12.64 0.13 -12.32
N ASN A 203 12.02 -0.50 -11.32
CA ASN A 203 11.70 -1.94 -11.35
C ASN A 203 10.25 -2.25 -11.76
N ARG A 204 9.40 -1.23 -11.96
CA ARG A 204 7.96 -1.41 -12.22
C ARG A 204 7.65 -2.32 -13.41
N TYR A 205 8.42 -2.19 -14.50
CA TYR A 205 8.22 -3.02 -15.70
C TYR A 205 8.54 -4.48 -15.43
N LEU A 206 9.74 -4.76 -14.92
CA LEU A 206 10.16 -6.12 -14.60
C LEU A 206 9.26 -6.75 -13.53
N ALA A 207 8.93 -6.02 -12.47
CA ALA A 207 8.05 -6.50 -11.40
C ALA A 207 6.66 -6.86 -11.95
N GLY A 208 6.08 -6.03 -12.82
CA GLY A 208 4.80 -6.32 -13.47
C GLY A 208 4.85 -7.55 -14.38
N ALA A 209 5.91 -7.67 -15.19
CA ALA A 209 6.13 -8.83 -16.05
C ALA A 209 6.26 -10.13 -15.25
N ARG A 210 6.94 -10.09 -14.09
CA ARG A 210 7.08 -11.23 -13.19
C ARG A 210 5.80 -11.56 -12.43
N LEU A 211 5.06 -10.55 -11.97
CA LEU A 211 3.75 -10.70 -11.33
C LEU A 211 2.75 -11.40 -12.26
N ALA A 212 2.77 -11.08 -13.56
CA ALA A 212 1.90 -11.69 -14.57
C ALA A 212 2.15 -13.19 -14.80
N LEU A 213 3.34 -13.70 -14.46
CA LEU A 213 3.69 -15.13 -14.56
C LEU A 213 3.18 -15.97 -13.39
N LEU A 214 2.82 -15.33 -12.28
CA LEU A 214 2.29 -16.04 -11.12
C LEU A 214 0.86 -16.54 -11.39
N PRO A 215 0.42 -17.66 -10.82
CA PRO A 215 -0.95 -18.16 -10.99
C PRO A 215 -1.99 -17.16 -10.46
N ASP A 216 -3.14 -17.04 -11.13
CA ASP A 216 -4.24 -16.12 -10.76
C ASP A 216 -5.40 -16.81 -10.05
N ASP A 217 -5.18 -18.03 -9.57
CA ASP A 217 -6.16 -18.90 -8.93
C ASP A 217 -6.02 -18.89 -7.40
N ALA A 218 -5.69 -17.72 -6.85
CA ALA A 218 -5.58 -17.55 -5.41
C ALA A 218 -6.91 -17.90 -4.74
N GLU A 219 -6.84 -18.70 -3.67
CA GLU A 219 -8.00 -18.88 -2.81
C GLU A 219 -8.40 -17.51 -2.24
N PRO A 220 -9.71 -17.17 -2.24
CA PRO A 220 -10.18 -15.95 -1.63
C PRO A 220 -9.67 -15.86 -0.19
N ALA A 221 -9.18 -14.70 0.21
CA ALA A 221 -8.87 -14.45 1.61
C ALA A 221 -10.11 -14.74 2.47
N ALA A 222 -9.88 -15.26 3.68
CA ALA A 222 -10.96 -15.45 4.63
C ALA A 222 -11.71 -14.12 4.83
N GLU A 223 -13.04 -14.20 4.92
CA GLU A 223 -13.87 -13.02 5.12
C GLU A 223 -13.44 -12.31 6.41
N ALA A 224 -13.12 -11.02 6.30
CA ALA A 224 -12.74 -10.22 7.45
C ALA A 224 -13.91 -10.15 8.45
N PRO A 225 -13.66 -10.21 9.76
CA PRO A 225 -14.71 -10.09 10.76
C PRO A 225 -15.48 -8.78 10.58
N ARG A 226 -16.80 -8.83 10.74
CA ARG A 226 -17.64 -7.63 10.59
C ARG A 226 -17.34 -6.65 11.74
N PRO A 227 -17.36 -5.32 11.50
CA PRO A 227 -17.19 -4.30 12.53
C PRO A 227 -17.98 -4.55 13.82
N ASP A 228 -19.27 -4.85 13.69
CA ASP A 228 -20.16 -5.08 14.83
C ASP A 228 -19.76 -6.31 15.66
N GLU A 229 -19.22 -7.35 15.02
CA GLU A 229 -18.73 -8.54 15.71
C GLU A 229 -17.46 -8.24 16.51
N LEU A 230 -16.56 -7.43 15.95
CA LEU A 230 -15.35 -7.00 16.65
C LEU A 230 -15.68 -6.08 17.83
N ILE A 231 -16.59 -5.13 17.63
CA ILE A 231 -17.06 -4.23 18.69
C ILE A 231 -17.73 -5.03 19.81
N GLY A 232 -18.60 -5.99 19.46
CA GLY A 232 -19.22 -6.88 20.45
C GLY A 232 -18.19 -7.68 21.24
N ALA A 233 -17.24 -8.32 20.55
CA ALA A 233 -16.17 -9.08 21.18
C ALA A 233 -15.26 -8.21 22.07
N PHE A 234 -15.00 -6.96 21.67
CA PHE A 234 -14.27 -6.00 22.48
C PHE A 234 -15.05 -5.62 23.75
N LEU A 235 -16.34 -5.34 23.67
CA LEU A 235 -17.14 -4.96 24.85
C LEU A 235 -17.25 -6.08 25.90
N GLU A 236 -17.13 -7.34 25.46
CA GLU A 236 -17.05 -8.53 26.32
C GLU A 236 -15.64 -8.82 26.86
N SER A 237 -14.63 -8.04 26.47
CA SER A 237 -13.23 -8.28 26.82
C SER A 237 -12.87 -7.81 28.25
N PRO A 238 -11.77 -8.32 28.83
CA PRO A 238 -11.17 -7.77 30.03
C PRO A 238 -10.79 -6.28 29.91
N GLU A 239 -10.31 -5.85 28.75
CA GLU A 239 -9.86 -4.47 28.48
C GLU A 239 -11.00 -3.47 28.61
N ALA A 240 -12.16 -3.78 28.00
CA ALA A 240 -13.36 -2.96 28.12
C ALA A 240 -13.90 -2.91 29.56
N ARG A 241 -13.71 -3.99 30.35
CA ARG A 241 -14.05 -4.02 31.79
C ARG A 241 -13.11 -3.17 32.64
N LEU A 242 -11.81 -3.27 32.40
CA LEU A 242 -10.78 -2.57 33.18
C LEU A 242 -10.83 -1.06 32.95
N SER A 243 -11.08 -0.63 31.71
CA SER A 243 -11.33 0.76 31.33
C SER A 243 -12.70 1.28 31.74
N GLY A 244 -13.62 0.39 32.17
CA GLY A 244 -14.99 0.73 32.55
C GLY A 244 -15.90 1.13 31.38
N LEU A 245 -15.44 0.98 30.13
CA LEU A 245 -16.18 1.34 28.92
C LEU A 245 -17.42 0.47 28.74
N ASN A 246 -17.36 -0.80 29.13
CA ASN A 246 -18.50 -1.72 29.04
C ASN A 246 -19.63 -1.43 30.05
N ARG A 247 -19.41 -0.49 30.98
CA ARG A 247 -20.40 0.00 31.96
C ARG A 247 -20.80 1.45 31.70
N ALA A 248 -20.40 2.02 30.56
CA ALA A 248 -20.79 3.37 30.19
C ALA A 248 -22.33 3.49 30.08
N ALA A 249 -22.86 4.66 30.41
CA ALA A 249 -24.29 4.95 30.37
C ALA A 249 -24.53 6.42 29.97
N GLY A 250 -25.71 6.70 29.42
CA GLY A 250 -26.08 8.04 28.93
C GLY A 250 -25.12 8.51 27.84
N ALA A 251 -24.76 9.80 27.85
CA ALA A 251 -23.84 10.40 26.89
C ALA A 251 -22.51 9.65 26.75
N LYS A 252 -22.00 9.03 27.83
CA LYS A 252 -20.76 8.25 27.78
C LYS A 252 -20.88 7.00 26.94
N LEU A 253 -22.05 6.35 26.96
CA LEU A 253 -22.27 5.19 26.10
C LEU A 253 -22.26 5.59 24.62
N GLU A 254 -22.86 6.73 24.30
CA GLU A 254 -22.89 7.29 22.95
C GLU A 254 -21.48 7.64 22.45
N ALA A 255 -20.69 8.38 23.25
CA ALA A 255 -19.31 8.72 22.92
C ALA A 255 -18.39 7.49 22.79
N VAL A 256 -18.60 6.45 23.61
CA VAL A 256 -17.86 5.18 23.47
C VAL A 256 -18.21 4.48 22.16
N GLY A 257 -19.50 4.37 21.84
CA GLY A 257 -19.95 3.77 20.58
C GLY A 257 -19.41 4.52 19.37
N TYR A 258 -19.49 5.86 19.39
CA TYR A 258 -18.97 6.70 18.33
C TYR A 258 -17.45 6.57 18.18
N GLY A 259 -16.70 6.63 19.28
CA GLY A 259 -15.26 6.47 19.27
C GLY A 259 -14.78 5.11 18.76
N LEU A 260 -15.48 4.02 19.11
CA LEU A 260 -15.20 2.68 18.55
C LEU A 260 -15.47 2.63 17.05
N GLY A 261 -16.57 3.24 16.60
CA GLY A 261 -16.86 3.39 15.18
C GLY A 261 -15.73 4.10 14.44
N LEU A 262 -15.24 5.21 14.97
CA LEU A 262 -14.10 5.95 14.39
C LEU A 262 -12.81 5.12 14.35
N CYS A 263 -12.51 4.34 15.39
CA CYS A 263 -11.34 3.46 15.41
C CYS A 263 -11.42 2.41 14.29
N VAL A 264 -12.57 1.75 14.15
CA VAL A 264 -12.78 0.74 13.10
C VAL A 264 -12.75 1.36 11.71
N GLU A 265 -13.43 2.50 11.52
CA GLU A 265 -13.45 3.20 10.23
C GLU A 265 -12.04 3.64 9.80
N PHE A 266 -11.26 4.22 10.72
CA PHE A 266 -9.89 4.63 10.45
C PHE A 266 -9.03 3.46 9.95
N ALA A 267 -9.05 2.36 10.70
CA ALA A 267 -8.23 1.20 10.39
C ALA A 267 -8.68 0.50 9.09
N GLN A 268 -9.99 0.45 8.81
CA GLN A 268 -10.51 -0.06 7.53
C GLN A 268 -10.11 0.82 6.34
N ALA A 269 -10.16 2.15 6.50
CA ALA A 269 -9.78 3.09 5.46
C ALA A 269 -8.27 3.06 5.15
N ARG A 270 -7.45 2.52 6.06
CA ARG A 270 -5.99 2.47 5.97
C ARG A 270 -5.57 1.02 5.98
N GLY A 271 -5.58 0.34 4.84
CA GLY A 271 -5.06 -1.04 4.71
C GLY A 271 -5.97 -2.16 5.25
N GLY A 272 -7.25 -1.87 5.53
CA GLY A 272 -8.34 -2.87 5.59
C GLY A 272 -8.46 -3.72 6.85
N ASP A 273 -7.47 -3.76 7.74
CA ASP A 273 -7.54 -4.55 8.98
C ASP A 273 -7.90 -3.69 10.20
N PRO A 274 -9.12 -3.84 10.77
CA PRO A 274 -9.58 -3.06 11.92
C PRO A 274 -8.80 -3.32 13.23
N LEU A 275 -8.04 -4.42 13.30
CA LEU A 275 -7.23 -4.78 14.46
C LEU A 275 -5.81 -4.23 14.39
N ARG A 276 -5.43 -3.62 13.26
CA ARG A 276 -4.08 -3.16 13.03
C ARG A 276 -3.82 -1.80 13.67
N TRP A 277 -3.12 -1.81 14.81
CA TRP A 277 -2.74 -0.60 15.53
C TRP A 277 -1.26 -0.61 15.89
N SER A 278 -0.59 0.48 15.55
CA SER A 278 0.82 0.77 15.82
C SER A 278 0.97 2.19 16.39
N PRO A 279 2.15 2.56 16.94
CA PRO A 279 2.41 3.95 17.34
C PRO A 279 2.18 4.95 16.19
N ARG A 280 2.47 4.54 14.96
CA ARG A 280 2.28 5.36 13.76
C ARG A 280 0.81 5.52 13.39
N ALA A 281 0.03 4.43 13.51
CA ALA A 281 -1.41 4.46 13.30
C ALA A 281 -2.13 5.35 14.32
N VAL A 282 -1.74 5.28 15.60
CA VAL A 282 -2.24 6.15 16.67
C VAL A 282 -1.97 7.62 16.38
N GLU A 283 -0.75 7.95 15.94
CA GLU A 283 -0.36 9.32 15.60
C GLU A 283 -1.18 9.86 14.43
N ALA A 284 -1.30 9.10 13.35
CA ALA A 284 -2.10 9.48 12.20
C ALA A 284 -3.60 9.60 12.52
N PHE A 285 -4.12 8.77 13.43
CA PHE A 285 -5.51 8.85 13.87
C PHE A 285 -5.78 10.11 14.69
N LEU A 286 -5.01 10.31 15.76
CA LEU A 286 -5.25 11.37 16.75
C LEU A 286 -4.86 12.77 16.25
N LEU A 287 -3.84 12.91 15.40
CA LEU A 287 -3.34 14.23 15.00
C LEU A 287 -3.86 14.72 13.66
N GLU A 288 -4.43 13.83 12.84
CA GLU A 288 -4.77 14.15 11.46
C GLU A 288 -6.16 13.63 11.07
N TRP A 289 -6.33 12.31 11.00
CA TRP A 289 -7.50 11.71 10.35
C TRP A 289 -8.81 12.10 11.02
N VAL A 290 -8.87 12.02 12.35
CA VAL A 290 -10.13 12.25 13.08
C VAL A 290 -10.61 13.70 12.91
N HIS A 291 -9.70 14.67 12.85
CA HIS A 291 -10.05 16.08 12.67
C HIS A 291 -10.57 16.39 11.26
N GLY A 292 -10.09 15.65 10.26
CA GLY A 292 -10.55 15.78 8.88
C GLY A 292 -11.90 15.13 8.60
N ARG A 293 -12.33 14.18 9.45
CA ARG A 293 -13.46 13.26 9.20
C ARG A 293 -14.61 13.34 10.19
N ALA A 294 -14.36 13.71 11.44
CA ALA A 294 -15.34 13.66 12.51
C ALA A 294 -15.55 15.03 13.17
N VAL A 295 -16.79 15.31 13.53
CA VAL A 295 -17.13 16.39 14.47
C VAL A 295 -17.17 15.77 15.85
N LEU A 296 -16.24 16.16 16.72
CA LEU A 296 -16.17 15.67 18.10
C LEU A 296 -16.76 16.72 19.03
N ASP A 297 -17.75 16.34 19.83
CA ASP A 297 -18.20 17.19 20.93
C ASP A 297 -17.20 17.11 22.13
N PRO A 298 -17.37 17.93 23.18
CA PRO A 298 -16.47 17.89 24.34
C PRO A 298 -16.43 16.53 25.06
N HIS A 299 -17.51 15.75 24.99
CA HIS A 299 -17.60 14.44 25.58
C HIS A 299 -16.89 13.38 24.75
N ASP A 300 -17.05 13.43 23.42
CA ASP A 300 -16.31 12.59 22.46
C ASP A 300 -14.81 12.84 22.59
N ALA A 301 -14.39 14.11 22.56
CA ALA A 301 -12.99 14.49 22.68
C ALA A 301 -12.36 14.06 24.02
N ALA A 302 -13.14 14.08 25.11
CA ALA A 302 -12.66 13.60 26.41
C ALA A 302 -12.57 12.07 26.47
N THR A 303 -13.45 11.36 25.76
CA THR A 303 -13.62 9.89 25.85
C THR A 303 -12.75 9.13 24.84
N LEU A 304 -12.49 9.71 23.66
CA LEU A 304 -11.87 9.03 22.53
C LEU A 304 -10.49 8.42 22.84
N PRO A 305 -9.55 9.10 23.52
CA PRO A 305 -8.25 8.50 23.79
C PRO A 305 -8.33 7.28 24.72
N ASP A 306 -9.30 7.26 25.65
CA ASP A 306 -9.49 6.12 26.56
C ASP A 306 -10.11 4.93 25.82
N VAL A 307 -11.03 5.20 24.89
CA VAL A 307 -11.58 4.19 23.96
C VAL A 307 -10.47 3.60 23.12
N LEU A 308 -9.64 4.46 22.53
CA LEU A 308 -8.51 4.05 21.70
C LEU A 308 -7.52 3.18 22.48
N SER A 309 -7.09 3.60 23.67
CA SER A 309 -6.17 2.80 24.50
C SER A 309 -6.74 1.42 24.83
N ALA A 310 -8.02 1.34 25.20
CA ALA A 310 -8.64 0.04 25.50
C ALA A 310 -8.75 -0.84 24.24
N TRP A 311 -9.12 -0.25 23.10
CA TRP A 311 -9.21 -0.95 21.82
C TRP A 311 -7.84 -1.47 21.35
N VAL A 312 -6.81 -0.63 21.38
CA VAL A 312 -5.42 -0.98 21.03
C VAL A 312 -4.93 -2.15 21.89
N SER A 313 -5.16 -2.09 23.21
CA SER A 313 -4.75 -3.16 24.12
C SER A 313 -5.42 -4.49 23.77
N TRP A 314 -6.72 -4.46 23.49
CA TRP A 314 -7.48 -5.65 23.11
C TRP A 314 -7.07 -6.19 21.73
N ALA A 315 -6.96 -5.31 20.73
CA ALA A 315 -6.59 -5.64 19.38
C ALA A 315 -5.19 -6.27 19.34
N GLY A 316 -4.21 -5.65 20.02
CA GLY A 316 -2.86 -6.17 20.13
C GLY A 316 -2.81 -7.55 20.76
N ARG A 317 -3.52 -7.79 21.87
CA ARG A 317 -3.62 -9.14 22.45
C ARG A 317 -4.25 -10.14 21.48
N ARG A 318 -5.30 -9.73 20.76
CA ARG A 318 -6.05 -10.58 19.83
C ARG A 318 -5.20 -11.04 18.64
N VAL A 319 -4.35 -10.18 18.11
CA VAL A 319 -3.42 -10.52 17.01
C VAL A 319 -2.09 -11.11 17.50
N GLY A 320 -1.90 -11.19 18.82
CA GLY A 320 -0.70 -11.78 19.43
C GLY A 320 0.53 -10.87 19.40
N LEU A 321 0.35 -9.55 19.46
CA LEU A 321 1.46 -8.62 19.62
C LEU A 321 2.21 -8.86 20.94
N PRO A 322 3.55 -8.73 20.96
CA PRO A 322 4.33 -8.70 22.19
C PRO A 322 3.85 -7.63 23.16
N GLU A 323 3.88 -7.92 24.47
CA GLU A 323 3.48 -6.95 25.50
C GLU A 323 4.23 -5.61 25.40
N PRO A 324 5.55 -5.56 25.13
CA PRO A 324 6.27 -4.30 24.95
C PRO A 324 5.74 -3.46 23.77
N ALA A 325 5.30 -4.09 22.68
CA ALA A 325 4.79 -3.41 21.50
C ALA A 325 3.41 -2.78 21.76
N VAL A 326 2.55 -3.51 22.46
CA VAL A 326 1.27 -2.97 22.95
C VAL A 326 1.53 -1.79 23.89
N ALA A 327 2.46 -1.95 24.85
CA ALA A 327 2.80 -0.88 25.80
C ALA A 327 3.33 0.38 25.10
N GLU A 328 4.22 0.24 24.12
CA GLU A 328 4.74 1.37 23.32
C GLU A 328 3.59 2.12 22.60
N THR A 329 2.63 1.38 22.05
CA THR A 329 1.47 1.98 21.37
C THR A 329 0.57 2.74 22.36
N LEU A 330 0.38 2.22 23.58
CA LEU A 330 -0.38 2.89 24.63
C LEU A 330 0.34 4.14 25.14
N ASP A 331 1.65 4.06 25.36
CA ASP A 331 2.48 5.21 25.74
C ASP A 331 2.39 6.32 24.69
N LYS A 332 2.31 5.95 23.40
CA LYS A 332 2.09 6.91 22.30
C LYS A 332 0.72 7.60 22.41
N VAL A 333 -0.36 6.87 22.72
CA VAL A 333 -1.69 7.49 22.93
C VAL A 333 -1.62 8.54 24.03
N ASP A 334 -1.03 8.20 25.17
CA ASP A 334 -0.94 9.10 26.32
C ASP A 334 -0.04 10.32 26.04
N ALA A 335 1.07 10.12 25.32
CA ALA A 335 1.95 11.21 24.91
C ALA A 335 1.27 12.22 23.97
N LEU A 336 0.38 11.74 23.09
CA LEU A 336 -0.32 12.59 22.10
C LEU A 336 -1.59 13.25 22.62
N ARG A 337 -2.13 12.78 23.76
CA ARG A 337 -3.38 13.29 24.35
C ARG A 337 -3.43 14.82 24.50
N PRO A 338 -2.39 15.52 24.99
CA PRO A 338 -2.45 16.99 25.13
C PRO A 338 -2.60 17.71 23.78
N GLU A 339 -1.90 17.22 22.75
CA GLU A 339 -1.94 17.82 21.42
C GLU A 339 -3.27 17.54 20.73
N PHE A 340 -3.81 16.33 20.86
CA PHE A 340 -5.15 15.98 20.39
C PHE A 340 -6.22 16.93 20.99
N ILE A 341 -6.19 17.14 22.31
CA ILE A 341 -7.13 18.06 22.98
C ILE A 341 -6.97 19.50 22.46
N ARG A 342 -5.72 19.95 22.25
CA ARG A 342 -5.44 21.27 21.67
C ARG A 342 -6.08 21.38 20.29
N LEU A 343 -5.89 20.39 19.41
CA LEU A 343 -6.42 20.39 18.04
C LEU A 343 -7.95 20.34 18.00
N CYS A 344 -8.59 19.57 18.88
CA CYS A 344 -10.05 19.59 19.06
C CYS A 344 -10.55 20.98 19.47
N THR A 345 -9.82 21.66 20.35
CA THR A 345 -10.21 22.98 20.87
C THR A 345 -9.98 24.10 19.86
N THR A 346 -8.90 24.05 19.09
CA THR A 346 -8.55 25.11 18.13
C THR A 346 -9.24 24.96 16.77
N GLY A 347 -9.64 23.74 16.39
CA GLY A 347 -10.18 23.44 15.07
C GLY A 347 -9.18 23.64 13.93
N GLU A 348 -7.88 23.76 14.23
CA GLU A 348 -6.82 24.09 13.28
C GLU A 348 -6.73 23.07 12.12
N ARG A 349 -6.93 21.79 12.44
CA ARG A 349 -6.85 20.66 11.52
C ARG A 349 -8.20 20.22 10.93
N GLN A 350 -9.29 20.92 11.27
CA GLN A 350 -10.60 20.57 10.73
C GLN A 350 -10.68 20.86 9.24
N SER A 351 -11.19 19.89 8.47
CA SER A 351 -11.48 20.08 7.06
C SER A 351 -12.59 21.14 6.88
N PRO A 352 -12.69 21.79 5.70
CA PRO A 352 -13.77 22.74 5.44
C PRO A 352 -15.16 22.13 5.65
N ALA A 353 -15.35 20.87 5.26
CA ALA A 353 -16.60 20.14 5.47
C ALA A 353 -16.90 19.96 6.97
N VAL A 354 -15.91 19.52 7.76
CA VAL A 354 -16.08 19.36 9.22
C VAL A 354 -16.38 20.70 9.89
N LYS A 355 -15.72 21.79 9.47
CA LYS A 355 -16.02 23.14 9.98
C LYS A 355 -17.45 23.57 9.68
N ALA A 356 -17.92 23.33 8.44
CA ALA A 356 -19.29 23.62 8.04
C ALA A 356 -20.30 22.80 8.86
N THR A 357 -20.08 21.49 9.03
CA THR A 357 -20.93 20.61 9.85
C THR A 357 -20.92 21.01 11.33
N ALA A 358 -19.76 21.34 11.91
CA ALA A 358 -19.67 21.81 13.28
C ALA A 358 -20.45 23.11 13.49
N GLN A 359 -20.43 24.02 12.50
CA GLN A 359 -21.21 25.26 12.56
C GLN A 359 -22.71 25.01 12.40
N LEU A 360 -23.14 24.11 11.50
CA LEU A 360 -24.53 23.63 11.40
C LEU A 360 -25.06 23.17 12.75
N VAL A 361 -24.30 22.31 13.42
CA VAL A 361 -24.66 21.75 14.74
C VAL A 361 -24.70 22.85 15.80
N ALA A 362 -23.70 23.74 15.82
CA ALA A 362 -23.65 24.86 16.77
C ALA A 362 -24.81 25.86 16.60
N GLU A 363 -25.30 26.04 15.37
CA GLU A 363 -26.46 26.87 15.05
C GLU A 363 -27.81 26.15 15.29
N GLY A 364 -27.76 24.88 15.71
CA GLY A 364 -28.94 24.09 16.08
C GLY A 364 -29.80 23.65 14.88
N VAL A 365 -29.20 23.56 13.70
CA VAL A 365 -29.90 23.07 12.49
C VAL A 365 -30.14 21.57 12.63
N ASP A 366 -31.39 21.16 12.41
CA ASP A 366 -31.76 19.75 12.42
C ASP A 366 -31.17 19.04 11.20
N LEU A 367 -30.18 18.18 11.44
CA LEU A 367 -29.53 17.40 10.38
C LEU A 367 -30.46 16.36 9.74
N ALA A 368 -31.60 16.05 10.37
CA ALA A 368 -32.63 15.18 9.79
C ALA A 368 -33.58 15.91 8.83
N ASP A 369 -33.49 17.24 8.72
CA ASP A 369 -34.24 18.06 7.76
C ASP A 369 -33.33 18.46 6.58
N PRO A 370 -33.44 17.78 5.42
CA PRO A 370 -32.59 18.06 4.27
C PRO A 370 -32.75 19.47 3.72
N VAL A 371 -33.93 20.07 3.87
CA VAL A 371 -34.23 21.43 3.37
C VAL A 371 -33.50 22.46 4.22
N ALA A 372 -33.58 22.32 5.56
CA ALA A 372 -32.88 23.20 6.48
C ALA A 372 -31.34 23.13 6.29
N VAL A 373 -30.81 21.93 6.04
CA VAL A 373 -29.38 21.74 5.74
C VAL A 373 -28.99 22.38 4.41
N GLU A 374 -29.76 22.19 3.34
CA GLU A 374 -29.49 22.78 2.03
C GLU A 374 -29.55 24.32 2.05
N GLU A 375 -30.57 24.89 2.69
CA GLU A 375 -30.72 26.35 2.83
C GLU A 375 -29.54 26.95 3.61
N TRP A 376 -29.11 26.28 4.68
CA TRP A 376 -27.95 26.71 5.46
C TRP A 376 -26.66 26.61 4.64
N LEU A 377 -26.42 25.50 3.92
CA LEU A 377 -25.21 25.30 3.11
C LEU A 377 -25.12 26.34 1.99
N ALA A 378 -26.23 26.66 1.33
CA ALA A 378 -26.28 27.71 0.33
C ALA A 378 -25.88 29.08 0.91
N ALA A 379 -26.38 29.40 2.11
CA ALA A 379 -26.03 30.64 2.81
C ALA A 379 -24.57 30.65 3.33
N TYR A 380 -24.02 29.49 3.73
CA TYR A 380 -22.64 29.34 4.17
C TYR A 380 -21.64 29.52 3.02
N ASN A 381 -21.90 28.88 1.87
CA ASN A 381 -21.08 28.98 0.66
C ASN A 381 -21.15 30.37 0.00
N ALA A 382 -22.18 31.17 0.28
CA ALA A 382 -22.24 32.55 -0.18
C ALA A 382 -21.40 33.52 0.68
N ARG A 383 -21.01 33.11 1.89
CA ARG A 383 -20.28 33.93 2.88
C ARG A 383 -18.77 33.65 2.93
N ASN A 384 -18.34 32.49 2.43
CA ASN A 384 -16.95 32.03 2.38
C ASN A 384 -16.57 31.74 0.94
#